data_AF-A0A812RH55-F1
#
_entry.id   AF-A0A812RH55-F1
#
_cell.length_a   1.000
_cell.length_b   1.000
_cell.length_c   1.000
_cell.angle_alpha   90.00
_cell.angle_beta   90.00
_cell.angle_gamma   90.00
#
_symmetry.space_group_name_H-M   'P 1'
#
loop_
_entity.id
_entity.type
_entity.pdbx_description
1 polymer ?
#
loop_
_entity_poly.entity_id
_entity_poly.type
_entity_poly.pdbx_seq_one_letter_code
_entity_poly.pdbx_strand_id
1 'polypeptide(L)'
;MGDEALILSTTQATLIDHINSFLGLDKWQLHGVGFQPGILLCMLCIVLWTLCVYKEFRLIFTQGEIALSVPRASRTTIYRNRFRSLSRGRLFMLLTIHLARAGIASILLVAGILWLARTTSIQDLMLNAVALNAILDVDEFLFVGMTPAKIQEALRKLKPMRVDYSHTRSQFESVVHFGALVVVVLLSYFLLLVPLQQDMLSVKREMCYGNQTFVVSHNTDTQRTIGLVTVLSRDIGNDSISEIAVRAHKATSPETTPDAFSTYISFAPDIDAFQERRSRTMREEASAYPFCVEARLLNTSGDLYGDASLLPLATQLVNTAAATVGRDGATTCQEMK
;
A
#
# COMPACT_ATOMS: atom_id res chain seq x y z
N MET A 1 -29.31 3.91 -1.03
CA MET A 1 -28.20 4.41 -0.17
C MET A 1 -27.73 3.40 0.88
N GLY A 2 -28.45 2.30 1.15
CA GLY A 2 -27.91 1.21 1.99
C GLY A 2 -26.79 0.40 1.33
N ASP A 3 -26.76 0.32 0.00
CA ASP A 3 -25.83 -0.55 -0.73
C ASP A 3 -24.37 -0.08 -0.68
N GLU A 4 -24.12 1.24 -0.69
CA GLU A 4 -22.77 1.79 -0.70
C GLU A 4 -22.05 1.58 0.64
N ALA A 5 -22.78 1.72 1.74
CA ALA A 5 -22.32 1.43 3.09
C ALA A 5 -21.88 -0.05 3.21
N LEU A 6 -22.72 -0.96 2.70
CA LEU A 6 -22.44 -2.40 2.70
C LEU A 6 -21.22 -2.76 1.83
N ILE A 7 -20.97 -2.02 0.75
CA ILE A 7 -19.78 -2.23 -0.07
C ILE A 7 -18.53 -1.80 0.72
N LEU A 8 -18.57 -0.67 1.41
CA LEU A 8 -17.44 -0.21 2.21
C LEU A 8 -17.14 -1.16 3.38
N SER A 9 -18.16 -1.76 3.99
CA SER A 9 -18.00 -2.79 5.03
C SER A 9 -17.24 -4.01 4.60
N THR A 10 -17.67 -4.55 3.47
CA THR A 10 -17.10 -5.76 2.93
C THR A 10 -15.65 -5.51 2.51
N THR A 11 -15.32 -4.32 1.99
CA THR A 11 -13.92 -3.96 1.67
C THR A 11 -13.04 -3.82 2.92
N GLN A 12 -13.53 -3.25 4.02
CA GLN A 12 -12.75 -3.14 5.25
C GLN A 12 -12.56 -4.49 5.95
N ALA A 13 -13.63 -5.30 6.01
CA ALA A 13 -13.57 -6.65 6.57
C ALA A 13 -12.59 -7.53 5.80
N THR A 14 -12.62 -7.49 4.46
CA THR A 14 -11.67 -8.22 3.60
C THR A 14 -10.25 -7.69 3.74
N LEU A 15 -10.05 -6.37 3.85
CA LEU A 15 -8.73 -5.79 4.12
C LEU A 15 -8.15 -6.28 5.45
N ILE A 16 -8.94 -6.31 6.53
CA ILE A 16 -8.48 -6.81 7.84
C ILE A 16 -8.19 -8.30 7.78
N ASP A 17 -9.00 -9.09 7.08
CA ASP A 17 -8.75 -10.51 6.88
C ASP A 17 -7.44 -10.76 6.12
N HIS A 18 -7.17 -9.96 5.07
CA HIS A 18 -5.90 -9.99 4.35
C HIS A 18 -4.72 -9.61 5.25
N ILE A 19 -4.85 -8.56 6.08
CA ILE A 19 -3.79 -8.17 7.02
C ILE A 19 -3.53 -9.29 8.04
N ASN A 20 -4.58 -9.90 8.58
CA ASN A 20 -4.46 -11.00 9.55
C ASN A 20 -3.79 -12.23 8.92
N SER A 21 -4.21 -12.60 7.72
CA SER A 21 -3.62 -13.71 6.97
C SER A 21 -2.16 -13.45 6.62
N PHE A 22 -1.84 -12.24 6.15
CA PHE A 22 -0.47 -11.84 5.79
C PHE A 22 0.47 -11.83 7.00
N LEU A 23 0.04 -11.23 8.11
CA LEU A 23 0.84 -11.12 9.33
C LEU A 23 0.78 -12.39 10.22
N GLY A 24 -0.11 -13.34 9.92
CA GLY A 24 -0.33 -14.51 10.77
C GLY A 24 -0.90 -14.17 12.14
N LEU A 25 -1.75 -13.13 12.22
CA LEU A 25 -2.36 -12.67 13.47
C LEU A 25 -3.74 -13.28 13.69
N ASP A 26 -4.06 -13.60 14.94
CA ASP A 26 -5.45 -13.84 15.33
C ASP A 26 -6.29 -12.55 15.21
N LYS A 27 -7.61 -12.73 15.08
CA LYS A 27 -8.58 -11.62 14.95
C LYS A 27 -8.41 -10.54 16.03
N TRP A 28 -8.15 -10.96 17.26
CA TRP A 28 -8.05 -10.07 18.44
C TRP A 28 -6.62 -9.65 18.80
N GLN A 29 -5.60 -10.20 18.13
CA GLN A 29 -4.21 -9.86 18.41
C GLN A 29 -3.80 -8.58 17.68
N LEU A 30 -3.52 -7.53 18.44
CA LEU A 30 -3.05 -6.23 17.93
C LEU A 30 -1.53 -6.10 17.89
N HIS A 31 -0.81 -7.05 18.50
CA HIS A 31 0.64 -7.05 18.56
C HIS A 31 1.20 -8.13 17.65
N GLY A 32 2.31 -7.82 16.98
CA GLY A 32 3.02 -8.78 16.13
C GLY A 32 3.56 -9.94 16.95
N VAL A 33 3.13 -11.17 16.64
CA VAL A 33 3.87 -12.37 17.00
C VAL A 33 5.14 -12.46 16.13
N GLY A 34 6.22 -13.01 16.69
CA GLY A 34 7.54 -12.99 16.04
C GLY A 34 7.64 -13.74 14.71
N PHE A 35 6.64 -14.54 14.34
CA PHE A 35 6.61 -15.26 13.07
C PHE A 35 5.49 -14.73 12.17
N GLN A 36 5.87 -14.16 11.03
CA GLN A 36 4.95 -13.53 10.08
C GLN A 36 5.10 -14.21 8.70
N PRO A 37 4.20 -15.13 8.33
CA PRO A 37 4.37 -15.97 7.15
C PRO A 37 4.40 -15.18 5.84
N GLY A 38 3.60 -14.12 5.72
CA GLY A 38 3.58 -13.26 4.52
C GLY A 38 4.91 -12.56 4.28
N ILE A 39 5.58 -12.10 5.33
CA ILE A 39 6.92 -11.47 5.23
C ILE A 39 7.96 -12.49 4.77
N LEU A 40 7.95 -13.71 5.32
CA LEU A 40 8.89 -14.75 4.91
C LEU A 40 8.70 -15.15 3.44
N LEU A 41 7.45 -15.27 3.00
CA LEU A 41 7.14 -15.57 1.61
C LEU A 41 7.56 -14.43 0.68
N CYS A 42 7.31 -13.17 1.06
CA CYS A 42 7.77 -12.00 0.33
C CYS A 42 9.30 -11.97 0.21
N MET A 43 10.02 -12.25 1.31
CA MET A 43 11.48 -12.34 1.32
C MET A 43 11.98 -13.46 0.41
N LEU A 44 11.35 -14.63 0.42
CA LEU A 44 11.70 -15.73 -0.47
C LEU A 44 11.50 -15.34 -1.94
N CYS A 45 10.39 -14.68 -2.29
CA CYS A 45 10.15 -14.18 -3.63
C CYS A 45 11.16 -13.11 -4.05
N ILE A 46 11.55 -12.19 -3.15
CA ILE A 46 12.62 -11.21 -3.41
C ILE A 46 13.96 -11.91 -3.64
N VAL A 47 14.30 -12.94 -2.87
CA VAL A 47 15.51 -13.74 -3.06
C VAL A 47 15.50 -14.41 -4.43
N LEU A 48 14.41 -15.10 -4.78
CA LEU A 48 14.27 -15.75 -6.09
C LEU A 48 14.37 -14.75 -7.23
N TRP A 49 13.64 -13.64 -7.14
CA TRP A 49 13.69 -12.56 -8.14
C TRP A 49 15.10 -11.99 -8.30
N THR A 50 15.76 -11.69 -7.17
CA THR A 50 17.13 -11.18 -7.18
C THR A 50 18.07 -12.19 -7.83
N LEU A 51 17.96 -13.49 -7.52
CA LEU A 51 18.75 -14.55 -8.15
C LEU A 51 18.53 -14.64 -9.68
N CYS A 52 17.28 -14.49 -10.14
CA CYS A 52 16.96 -14.48 -11.56
C CYS A 52 17.61 -13.29 -12.29
N VAL A 53 17.46 -12.07 -11.78
CA VAL A 53 18.12 -10.90 -12.38
C VAL A 53 19.65 -10.99 -12.26
N TYR A 54 20.12 -11.58 -11.16
CA TYR A 54 21.54 -11.76 -10.90
C TYR A 54 22.20 -12.73 -11.91
N LYS A 55 21.50 -13.79 -12.34
CA LYS A 55 21.91 -14.64 -13.47
C LYS A 55 22.16 -13.81 -14.74
N GLU A 56 21.29 -12.84 -15.04
CA GLU A 56 21.45 -11.96 -16.20
C GLU A 56 22.64 -11.02 -16.05
N PHE A 57 22.87 -10.44 -14.88
CA PHE A 57 24.07 -9.63 -14.63
C PHE A 57 25.35 -10.42 -14.86
N ARG A 58 25.43 -11.66 -14.37
CA ARG A 58 26.59 -12.52 -14.58
C ARG A 58 26.86 -12.78 -16.06
N LEU A 59 25.81 -12.99 -16.85
CA LEU A 59 25.90 -13.15 -18.31
C LEU A 59 26.45 -11.87 -18.96
N ILE A 60 25.92 -10.70 -18.59
CA ILE A 60 26.36 -9.40 -19.13
C ILE A 60 27.83 -9.13 -18.79
N PHE A 61 28.24 -9.35 -17.54
CA PHE A 61 29.64 -9.14 -17.13
C PHE A 61 30.59 -10.10 -17.83
N THR A 62 30.23 -11.39 -17.91
CA THR A 62 31.02 -12.39 -18.65
C THR A 62 31.20 -11.99 -20.10
N GLN A 63 30.12 -11.56 -20.78
CA GLN A 63 30.19 -11.09 -22.17
C GLN A 63 31.03 -9.82 -22.32
N GLY A 64 30.91 -8.88 -21.38
CA GLY A 64 31.71 -7.66 -21.35
C GLY A 64 33.20 -7.94 -21.16
N GLU A 65 33.55 -8.84 -20.24
CA GLU A 65 34.93 -9.27 -20.00
C GLU A 65 35.53 -9.96 -21.22
N ILE A 66 34.75 -10.84 -21.87
CA ILE A 66 35.14 -11.46 -23.14
C ILE A 66 35.43 -10.37 -24.18
N ALA A 67 34.53 -9.40 -24.35
CA ALA A 67 34.72 -8.31 -25.31
C ALA A 67 35.97 -7.47 -25.00
N LEU A 68 36.28 -7.23 -23.72
CA LEU A 68 37.45 -6.49 -23.27
C LEU A 68 38.77 -7.28 -23.44
N SER A 69 38.72 -8.60 -23.37
CA SER A 69 39.90 -9.47 -23.55
C SER A 69 40.39 -9.56 -25.00
N VAL A 70 39.55 -9.21 -25.98
CA VAL A 70 39.91 -9.28 -27.41
C VAL A 70 40.89 -8.15 -27.78
N PRO A 71 42.03 -8.46 -28.41
CA PRO A 71 43.02 -7.45 -28.79
C PRO A 71 42.44 -6.42 -29.78
N ARG A 72 42.88 -5.17 -29.62
CA ARG A 72 42.36 -4.00 -30.33
C ARG A 72 43.21 -3.73 -31.59
N ALA A 73 42.58 -3.52 -32.74
CA ALA A 73 43.25 -3.08 -33.98
C ALA A 73 42.41 -2.05 -34.73
N SER A 74 42.97 -1.33 -35.70
CA SER A 74 42.20 -0.31 -36.46
C SER A 74 41.08 -0.91 -37.32
N ARG A 75 41.25 -2.15 -37.80
CA ARG A 75 40.29 -2.86 -38.64
C ARG A 75 39.95 -4.21 -38.04
N THR A 76 38.66 -4.57 -38.01
CA THR A 76 38.21 -5.88 -37.56
C THR A 76 38.59 -6.94 -38.58
N THR A 77 39.44 -7.89 -38.20
CA THR A 77 39.81 -9.02 -39.06
C THR A 77 39.32 -10.34 -38.46
N ILE A 78 38.52 -11.07 -39.24
CA ILE A 78 38.07 -12.42 -38.92
C ILE A 78 38.97 -13.39 -39.68
N TYR A 79 39.66 -14.28 -38.98
CA TYR A 79 40.53 -15.29 -39.58
C TYR A 79 40.11 -16.68 -39.09
N ARG A 80 39.80 -17.60 -40.02
CA ARG A 80 39.37 -18.98 -39.72
C ARG A 80 38.24 -19.06 -38.66
N ASN A 81 37.18 -18.29 -38.84
CA ASN A 81 36.03 -18.21 -37.92
C ASN A 81 36.40 -17.81 -36.48
N ARG A 82 37.54 -17.12 -36.28
CA ARG A 82 37.93 -16.49 -35.01
C ARG A 82 38.17 -15.00 -35.22
N PHE A 83 37.73 -14.20 -34.25
CA PHE A 83 38.06 -12.79 -34.19
C PHE A 83 39.52 -12.63 -33.78
N ARG A 84 40.38 -12.12 -34.68
CA ARG A 84 41.78 -11.84 -34.34
C ARG A 84 41.95 -10.47 -33.71
N SER A 85 41.09 -9.52 -34.06
CA SER A 85 41.13 -8.17 -33.53
C SER A 85 39.79 -7.44 -33.73
N LEU A 86 39.42 -6.57 -32.79
CA LEU A 86 38.23 -5.72 -32.86
C LEU A 86 38.63 -4.26 -33.06
N SER A 87 37.80 -3.51 -33.80
CA SER A 87 37.98 -2.06 -33.93
C SER A 87 37.54 -1.34 -32.67
N ARG A 88 38.22 -0.25 -32.31
CA ARG A 88 37.89 0.54 -31.09
C ARG A 88 36.44 1.02 -31.10
N GLY A 89 35.93 1.46 -32.25
CA GLY A 89 34.54 1.88 -32.40
C GLY A 89 33.53 0.75 -32.15
N ARG A 90 33.79 -0.46 -32.65
CA ARG A 90 32.92 -1.61 -32.40
C ARG A 90 32.98 -2.06 -30.94
N LEU A 91 34.16 -2.04 -30.32
CA LEU A 91 34.31 -2.35 -28.90
C LEU A 91 33.51 -1.35 -28.04
N PHE A 92 33.60 -0.06 -28.34
CA PHE A 92 32.84 0.98 -27.64
C PHE A 92 31.33 0.78 -27.81
N MET A 93 30.87 0.49 -29.05
CA MET A 93 29.47 0.18 -29.31
C MET A 93 28.99 -1.04 -28.51
N LEU A 94 29.76 -2.14 -28.51
CA LEU A 94 29.44 -3.34 -27.71
C LEU A 94 29.39 -3.03 -26.22
N LEU A 95 30.37 -2.31 -25.69
CA LEU A 95 30.41 -1.92 -24.28
C LEU A 95 29.21 -1.03 -23.92
N THR A 96 28.83 -0.10 -24.80
CA THR A 96 27.65 0.75 -24.61
C THR A 96 26.36 -0.09 -24.56
N ILE A 97 26.23 -1.08 -25.44
CA ILE A 97 25.07 -2.00 -25.43
C ILE A 97 25.02 -2.81 -24.14
N HIS A 98 26.16 -3.35 -23.67
CA HIS A 98 26.23 -4.09 -22.42
C HIS A 98 25.90 -3.21 -21.21
N LEU A 99 26.38 -1.96 -21.18
CA LEU A 99 26.04 -0.99 -20.14
C LEU A 99 24.54 -0.66 -20.16
N ALA A 100 23.95 -0.45 -21.33
CA ALA A 100 22.51 -0.22 -21.47
C ALA A 100 21.70 -1.42 -20.95
N ARG A 101 22.11 -2.66 -21.30
CA ARG A 101 21.47 -3.89 -20.80
C ARG A 101 21.59 -4.02 -19.29
N ALA A 102 22.76 -3.73 -18.71
CA ALA A 102 22.95 -3.71 -17.26
C ALA A 102 22.08 -2.65 -16.57
N GLY A 103 21.92 -1.47 -17.20
CA GLY A 103 21.02 -0.42 -16.74
C GLY A 103 19.56 -0.88 -16.70
N ILE A 104 19.08 -1.49 -17.78
CA ILE A 104 17.72 -2.06 -17.85
C ILE A 104 17.52 -3.14 -16.79
N ALA A 105 18.46 -4.07 -16.64
CA ALA A 105 18.40 -5.11 -15.61
C ALA A 105 18.37 -4.51 -14.19
N SER A 106 19.12 -3.43 -13.94
CA SER A 106 19.11 -2.72 -12.65
C SER A 106 17.75 -2.08 -12.35
N ILE A 107 17.16 -1.43 -13.36
CA ILE A 107 15.83 -0.83 -13.24
C ILE A 107 14.79 -1.91 -12.99
N LEU A 108 14.85 -3.04 -13.72
CA LEU A 108 13.96 -4.18 -13.52
C LEU A 108 14.11 -4.79 -12.13
N LEU A 109 15.34 -4.92 -11.61
CA LEU A 109 15.57 -5.40 -10.25
C LEU A 109 14.82 -4.54 -9.22
N VAL A 110 15.04 -3.22 -9.26
CA VAL A 110 14.44 -2.27 -8.32
C VAL A 110 12.92 -2.23 -8.48
N ALA A 111 12.42 -2.15 -9.72
CA ALA A 111 11.00 -2.13 -10.01
C ALA A 111 10.30 -3.43 -9.55
N GLY A 112 10.92 -4.59 -9.80
CA GLY A 112 10.40 -5.88 -9.37
C GLY A 112 10.38 -6.04 -7.85
N ILE A 113 11.41 -5.57 -7.14
CA ILE A 113 11.42 -5.57 -5.67
C ILE A 113 10.32 -4.66 -5.12
N LEU A 114 10.18 -3.44 -5.65
CA LEU A 114 9.12 -2.51 -5.24
C LEU A 114 7.72 -3.06 -5.53
N TRP A 115 7.54 -3.73 -6.67
CA TRP A 115 6.28 -4.37 -7.04
C TRP A 115 5.93 -5.52 -6.08
N LEU A 116 6.89 -6.42 -5.82
CA LEU A 116 6.72 -7.54 -4.89
C LEU A 116 6.44 -7.06 -3.46
N ALA A 117 7.14 -6.03 -3.00
CA ALA A 117 6.93 -5.46 -1.67
C ALA A 117 5.56 -4.78 -1.51
N ARG A 118 4.97 -4.25 -2.59
CA ARG A 118 3.62 -3.65 -2.55
C ARG A 118 2.48 -4.68 -2.63
N THR A 119 2.79 -5.93 -2.95
CA THR A 119 1.78 -6.97 -3.08
C THR A 119 1.44 -7.55 -1.70
N THR A 120 0.23 -7.32 -1.22
CA THR A 120 -0.22 -7.76 0.12
C THR A 120 -0.91 -9.12 0.12
N SER A 121 -1.36 -9.57 -1.06
CA SER A 121 -1.99 -10.88 -1.26
C SER A 121 -0.93 -11.96 -1.53
N ILE A 122 -0.94 -13.03 -0.74
CA ILE A 122 0.05 -14.13 -0.85
C ILE A 122 -0.04 -14.84 -2.21
N GLN A 123 -1.26 -15.06 -2.70
CA GLN A 123 -1.50 -15.72 -4.00
C GLN A 123 -0.94 -14.87 -5.14
N ASP A 124 -1.19 -13.56 -5.10
CA ASP A 124 -0.69 -12.62 -6.10
C ASP A 124 0.82 -12.48 -6.04
N LEU A 125 1.44 -12.62 -4.85
CA LEU A 125 2.88 -12.53 -4.67
C LEU A 125 3.61 -13.65 -5.46
N MET A 126 3.12 -14.89 -5.35
CA MET A 126 3.68 -16.01 -6.10
C MET A 126 3.47 -15.86 -7.62
N LEU A 127 2.26 -15.47 -8.04
CA LEU A 127 1.96 -15.25 -9.46
C LEU A 127 2.80 -14.12 -10.05
N ASN A 128 2.97 -13.03 -9.31
CA ASN A 128 3.79 -11.89 -9.71
C ASN A 128 5.27 -12.27 -9.83
N ALA A 129 5.79 -13.08 -8.91
CA ALA A 129 7.17 -13.57 -8.98
C ALA A 129 7.41 -14.45 -10.23
N VAL A 130 6.48 -15.33 -10.57
CA VAL A 130 6.54 -16.17 -11.78
C VAL A 130 6.42 -15.31 -13.04
N ALA A 131 5.50 -14.36 -13.07
CA ALA A 131 5.31 -13.44 -14.19
C ALA A 131 6.57 -12.59 -14.45
N LEU A 132 7.20 -12.09 -13.39
CA LEU A 132 8.46 -11.35 -13.49
C LEU A 132 9.58 -12.21 -14.10
N ASN A 133 9.67 -13.50 -13.73
CA ASN A 133 10.62 -14.42 -14.36
C ASN A 133 10.31 -14.60 -15.86
N ALA A 134 9.04 -14.74 -16.23
CA ALA A 134 8.65 -14.88 -17.63
C ALA A 134 9.01 -13.63 -18.46
N ILE A 135 8.92 -12.42 -17.88
CA ILE A 135 9.33 -11.17 -18.54
C ILE A 135 10.82 -11.16 -18.88
N LEU A 136 11.67 -11.75 -18.03
CA LEU A 136 13.09 -11.91 -18.34
C LEU A 136 13.27 -12.84 -19.54
N ASP A 137 12.59 -13.99 -19.58
CA ASP A 137 12.72 -14.94 -20.70
C ASP A 137 12.21 -14.38 -22.05
N VAL A 138 11.27 -13.42 -22.01
CA VAL A 138 10.76 -12.76 -23.23
C VAL A 138 11.84 -11.97 -23.96
N ASP A 139 12.83 -11.40 -23.25
CA ASP A 139 13.91 -10.66 -23.90
C ASP A 139 14.77 -11.56 -24.79
N GLU A 140 15.00 -12.81 -24.36
CA GLU A 140 15.72 -13.83 -25.08
C GLU A 140 14.91 -14.29 -26.30
N PHE A 141 13.60 -14.50 -26.14
CA PHE A 141 12.73 -14.86 -27.26
C PHE A 141 12.65 -13.75 -28.31
N LEU A 142 12.60 -12.48 -27.89
CA LEU A 142 12.65 -11.34 -28.81
C LEU A 142 13.99 -11.29 -29.54
N PHE A 143 15.10 -11.51 -28.84
CA PHE A 143 16.42 -11.56 -29.47
C PHE A 143 16.50 -12.67 -30.52
N VAL A 144 16.04 -13.88 -30.20
CA VAL A 144 16.01 -15.01 -31.13
C VAL A 144 15.08 -14.73 -32.32
N GLY A 145 13.88 -14.18 -32.07
CA GLY A 145 12.89 -13.89 -33.11
C GLY A 145 13.27 -12.75 -34.05
N MET A 146 13.94 -11.71 -33.53
CA MET A 146 14.31 -10.51 -34.30
C MET A 146 15.66 -10.64 -35.00
N THR A 147 16.53 -11.57 -34.58
CA THR A 147 17.84 -11.77 -35.20
C THR A 147 17.69 -12.45 -36.57
N PRO A 148 18.13 -11.84 -37.69
CA PRO A 148 18.03 -12.45 -39.02
C PRO A 148 18.69 -13.82 -39.09
N ALA A 149 18.09 -14.76 -39.83
CA ALA A 149 18.59 -16.14 -39.98
C ALA A 149 20.06 -16.21 -40.42
N LYS A 150 20.51 -15.27 -41.26
CA LYS A 150 21.92 -15.17 -41.69
C LYS A 150 22.88 -14.89 -40.53
N ILE A 151 22.48 -14.06 -39.58
CA ILE A 151 23.27 -13.76 -38.38
C ILE A 151 23.27 -14.96 -37.45
N GLN A 152 22.14 -15.64 -37.29
CA GLN A 152 22.07 -16.88 -36.51
C GLN A 152 22.98 -17.97 -37.08
N GLU A 153 22.99 -18.15 -38.40
CA GLU A 153 23.88 -19.10 -39.07
C GLU A 153 25.36 -18.70 -38.91
N ALA A 154 25.67 -17.41 -39.02
CA ALA A 154 27.01 -16.90 -38.75
C ALA A 154 27.43 -17.16 -37.30
N LEU A 155 26.56 -16.90 -36.31
CA LEU A 155 26.78 -17.17 -34.90
C LEU A 155 27.02 -18.67 -34.63
N ARG A 156 26.25 -19.56 -35.26
CA ARG A 156 26.44 -21.03 -35.16
C ARG A 156 27.78 -21.50 -35.73
N LYS A 157 28.33 -20.82 -36.73
CA LYS A 157 29.65 -21.12 -37.32
C LYS A 157 30.82 -20.55 -36.51
N LEU A 158 30.58 -19.67 -35.55
CA LEU A 158 31.63 -19.12 -34.69
C LEU A 158 32.11 -20.19 -33.71
N LYS A 159 33.43 -20.38 -33.65
CA LYS A 159 34.03 -21.29 -32.67
C LYS A 159 33.89 -20.67 -31.27
N PRO A 160 33.40 -21.41 -30.25
CA PRO A 160 33.30 -20.91 -28.89
C PRO A 160 34.64 -20.34 -28.41
N MET A 161 34.62 -19.12 -27.88
CA MET A 161 35.79 -18.50 -27.27
C MET A 161 36.00 -19.16 -25.90
N ARG A 162 37.18 -19.75 -25.68
CA ARG A 162 37.56 -20.29 -24.38
C ARG A 162 38.07 -19.12 -23.54
N VAL A 163 37.45 -18.89 -22.40
CA VAL A 163 37.92 -17.97 -21.39
C VAL A 163 38.62 -18.80 -20.33
N ASP A 164 39.89 -18.50 -20.06
CA ASP A 164 40.63 -19.16 -18.99
C ASP A 164 40.16 -18.57 -17.66
N TYR A 165 39.23 -19.25 -17.01
CA TYR A 165 38.75 -18.88 -15.68
C TYR A 165 39.77 -19.31 -14.62
N SER A 166 40.39 -18.32 -13.96
CA SER A 166 41.18 -18.60 -12.76
C SER A 166 40.25 -19.01 -11.61
N HIS A 167 40.62 -20.05 -10.87
CA HIS A 167 39.85 -20.55 -9.72
C HIS A 167 39.67 -19.45 -8.65
N THR A 168 40.69 -18.63 -8.39
CA THR A 168 40.62 -17.54 -7.41
C THR A 168 39.61 -16.46 -7.79
N ARG A 169 39.49 -16.17 -9.10
CA ARG A 169 38.54 -15.19 -9.61
C ARG A 169 37.10 -15.67 -9.44
N SER A 170 36.82 -16.94 -9.76
CA SER A 170 35.49 -17.52 -9.62
C SER A 170 35.00 -17.53 -8.16
N GLN A 171 35.91 -17.74 -7.22
CA GLN A 171 35.59 -17.70 -5.79
C GLN A 171 35.28 -16.27 -5.34
N PHE A 172 36.13 -15.30 -5.69
CA PHE A 172 35.89 -13.90 -5.39
C PHE A 172 34.58 -13.38 -5.98
N GLU A 173 34.33 -13.73 -7.25
CA GLU A 173 33.08 -13.44 -7.95
C GLU A 173 31.88 -13.96 -7.13
N SER A 174 31.90 -15.25 -6.75
CA SER A 174 30.82 -15.85 -5.96
C SER A 174 30.60 -15.17 -4.60
N VAL A 175 31.68 -14.75 -3.92
CA VAL A 175 31.60 -14.04 -2.64
C VAL A 175 30.99 -12.65 -2.82
N VAL A 176 31.40 -11.90 -3.84
CA VAL A 176 30.83 -10.57 -4.15
C VAL A 176 29.34 -10.69 -4.43
N HIS A 177 28.94 -11.73 -5.18
CA HIS A 177 27.55 -11.94 -5.56
C HIS A 177 26.68 -12.38 -4.40
N PHE A 178 27.18 -13.27 -3.55
CA PHE A 178 26.51 -13.63 -2.31
C PHE A 178 26.37 -12.41 -1.39
N GLY A 179 27.43 -11.60 -1.24
CA GLY A 179 27.39 -10.37 -0.47
C GLY A 179 26.36 -9.37 -1.02
N ALA A 180 26.33 -9.17 -2.35
CA ALA A 180 25.35 -8.30 -2.99
C ALA A 180 23.90 -8.79 -2.79
N LEU A 181 23.66 -10.10 -2.92
CA LEU A 181 22.35 -10.71 -2.63
C LEU A 181 21.91 -10.43 -1.19
N VAL A 182 22.78 -10.68 -0.21
CA VAL A 182 22.50 -10.42 1.21
C VAL A 182 22.20 -8.95 1.44
N VAL A 183 22.98 -8.04 0.87
CA VAL A 183 22.77 -6.58 1.00
C VAL A 183 21.42 -6.17 0.40
N VAL A 184 21.09 -6.62 -0.82
CA VAL A 184 19.81 -6.29 -1.47
C VAL A 184 18.62 -6.81 -0.67
N VAL A 185 18.71 -8.04 -0.15
CA VAL A 185 17.66 -8.67 0.65
C VAL A 185 17.48 -7.94 1.99
N LEU A 186 18.57 -7.62 2.68
CA LEU A 186 18.52 -6.85 3.93
C LEU A 186 17.97 -5.44 3.72
N LEU A 187 18.44 -4.74 2.69
CA LEU A 187 17.92 -3.41 2.34
C LEU A 187 16.42 -3.46 2.03
N SER A 188 15.98 -4.44 1.25
CA SER A 188 14.56 -4.62 0.95
C SER A 188 13.75 -4.90 2.21
N TYR A 189 14.25 -5.73 3.11
CA TYR A 189 13.62 -6.01 4.40
C TYR A 189 13.44 -4.73 5.23
N PHE A 190 14.53 -4.00 5.50
CA PHE A 190 14.50 -2.84 6.38
C PHE A 190 13.79 -1.63 5.76
N LEU A 191 13.95 -1.39 4.46
CA LEU A 191 13.40 -0.19 3.80
C LEU A 191 11.98 -0.38 3.28
N LEU A 192 11.54 -1.61 3.00
CA LEU A 192 10.23 -1.86 2.38
C LEU A 192 9.33 -2.71 3.26
N LEU A 193 9.80 -3.85 3.78
CA LEU A 193 8.92 -4.80 4.49
C LEU A 193 8.62 -4.36 5.93
N VAL A 194 9.61 -3.84 6.67
CA VAL A 194 9.40 -3.29 8.02
C VAL A 194 8.38 -2.15 8.05
N PRO A 195 8.49 -1.09 7.21
CA PRO A 195 7.49 -0.04 7.21
C PRO A 195 6.12 -0.55 6.75
N LEU A 196 6.06 -1.43 5.74
CA LEU A 196 4.79 -2.05 5.32
C LEU A 196 4.09 -2.79 6.49
N GLN A 197 4.86 -3.54 7.28
CA GLN A 197 4.34 -4.23 8.46
C GLN A 197 3.80 -3.23 9.50
N GLN A 198 4.53 -2.15 9.76
CA GLN A 198 4.10 -1.11 10.68
C GLN A 198 2.83 -0.42 10.19
N ASP A 199 2.74 -0.12 8.89
CA ASP A 199 1.56 0.47 8.28
C ASP A 199 0.35 -0.46 8.39
N MET A 200 0.51 -1.76 8.11
CA MET A 200 -0.56 -2.75 8.29
C MET A 200 -1.02 -2.87 9.75
N LEU A 201 -0.09 -2.87 10.70
CA LEU A 201 -0.41 -2.90 12.12
C LEU A 201 -1.09 -1.59 12.57
N SER A 202 -0.65 -0.45 12.05
CA SER A 202 -1.26 0.85 12.31
C SER A 202 -2.68 0.87 11.78
N VAL A 203 -2.91 0.43 10.53
CA VAL A 203 -4.26 0.32 9.96
C VAL A 203 -5.12 -0.64 10.78
N LYS A 204 -4.59 -1.80 11.18
CA LYS A 204 -5.33 -2.74 12.04
C LYS A 204 -5.66 -2.11 13.40
N ARG A 205 -4.74 -1.36 14.01
CA ARG A 205 -5.02 -0.65 15.26
C ARG A 205 -6.08 0.43 15.05
N GLU A 206 -5.92 1.26 14.03
CA GLU A 206 -6.90 2.30 13.71
C GLU A 206 -8.27 1.74 13.31
N MET A 207 -8.38 0.49 12.87
CA MET A 207 -9.67 -0.15 12.57
C MET A 207 -10.23 -0.90 13.78
N CYS A 208 -9.39 -1.66 14.49
CA CYS A 208 -9.79 -2.59 15.54
C CYS A 208 -9.53 -2.09 16.98
N TYR A 209 -8.99 -0.89 17.18
CA TYR A 209 -8.82 -0.33 18.52
C TYR A 209 -10.02 0.53 18.93
N GLY A 210 -10.18 0.72 20.25
CA GLY A 210 -11.27 1.48 20.84
C GLY A 210 -12.56 0.69 21.02
N ASN A 211 -13.64 1.39 21.37
CA ASN A 211 -14.95 0.78 21.53
C ASN A 211 -15.50 0.39 20.14
N GLN A 212 -15.58 -0.90 19.83
CA GLN A 212 -16.16 -1.40 18.58
C GLN A 212 -17.65 -1.71 18.68
N THR A 213 -18.25 -1.56 19.86
CA THR A 213 -19.64 -1.92 20.09
C THR A 213 -20.52 -0.68 20.00
N PHE A 214 -20.62 -0.15 18.79
CA PHE A 214 -21.64 0.81 18.45
C PHE A 214 -22.16 0.57 17.03
N VAL A 215 -23.39 1.00 16.78
CA VAL A 215 -23.98 1.09 15.43
C VAL A 215 -24.26 2.55 15.17
N VAL A 216 -23.98 3.03 13.97
CA VAL A 216 -24.29 4.41 13.61
C VAL A 216 -25.22 4.43 12.41
N SER A 217 -26.21 5.32 12.43
CA SER A 217 -27.16 5.53 11.34
C SER A 217 -27.22 7.00 10.95
N HIS A 218 -27.32 7.25 9.65
CA HIS A 218 -27.51 8.58 9.11
C HIS A 218 -28.99 8.77 8.79
N ASN A 219 -29.59 9.78 9.40
CA ASN A 219 -30.94 10.21 9.09
C ASN A 219 -30.84 11.23 7.94
N THR A 220 -31.30 10.83 6.76
CA THR A 220 -31.25 11.67 5.55
C THR A 220 -32.18 12.87 5.61
N ASP A 221 -33.25 12.80 6.38
CA ASP A 221 -34.13 13.95 6.54
C ASP A 221 -33.42 14.99 7.38
N THR A 222 -32.90 14.58 8.55
CA THR A 222 -32.27 15.52 9.49
C THR A 222 -30.81 15.84 9.20
N GLN A 223 -30.19 15.15 8.24
CA GLN A 223 -28.77 15.21 7.93
C GLN A 223 -27.88 14.93 9.15
N ARG A 224 -28.39 14.18 10.14
CA ARG A 224 -27.67 13.86 11.37
C ARG A 224 -27.20 12.43 11.43
N THR A 225 -26.11 12.28 12.15
CA THR A 225 -25.51 10.99 12.44
C THR A 225 -25.75 10.61 13.89
N ILE A 226 -26.46 9.51 14.09
CA ILE A 226 -26.88 9.04 15.41
C ILE A 226 -26.17 7.72 15.67
N GLY A 227 -25.48 7.62 16.80
CA GLY A 227 -24.85 6.40 17.28
C GLY A 227 -25.71 5.70 18.33
N LEU A 228 -25.60 4.39 18.43
CA LEU A 228 -26.10 3.60 19.54
C LEU A 228 -24.94 2.73 20.03
N VAL A 229 -24.55 2.88 21.28
CA VAL A 229 -23.60 1.94 21.89
C VAL A 229 -24.32 0.61 22.02
N THR A 230 -23.86 -0.39 21.29
CA THR A 230 -24.41 -1.74 21.39
C THR A 230 -23.80 -2.41 22.61
N VAL A 231 -24.63 -3.05 23.43
CA VAL A 231 -24.13 -3.96 24.48
C VAL A 231 -23.49 -5.13 23.76
N LEU A 232 -22.32 -5.59 24.23
CA LEU A 232 -21.53 -6.72 23.69
C LEU A 232 -22.41 -7.91 23.29
N SER A 233 -22.91 -7.91 22.06
CA SER A 233 -23.35 -9.10 21.34
C SER A 233 -23.46 -8.79 19.86
N ARG A 234 -22.53 -9.43 19.13
CA ARG A 234 -22.51 -9.73 17.70
C ARG A 234 -22.30 -8.58 16.70
N ASP A 235 -21.07 -8.60 16.18
CA ASP A 235 -20.71 -8.55 14.75
C ASP A 235 -21.38 -7.48 13.88
N ILE A 236 -20.72 -6.31 13.87
CA ILE A 236 -19.97 -5.69 12.74
C ILE A 236 -20.65 -5.66 11.36
N GLY A 237 -20.60 -4.48 10.72
CA GLY A 237 -20.31 -4.45 9.29
C GLY A 237 -20.90 -3.33 8.46
N ASN A 238 -20.55 -2.09 8.80
CA ASN A 238 -20.27 -0.89 7.99
C ASN A 238 -21.18 -0.43 6.82
N ASP A 239 -21.17 0.83 6.39
CA ASP A 239 -21.22 2.06 7.16
C ASP A 239 -21.55 3.31 6.29
N SER A 240 -22.39 4.19 6.82
CA SER A 240 -22.99 5.37 6.15
C SER A 240 -22.32 6.68 6.63
N ILE A 241 -22.91 7.88 6.50
CA ILE A 241 -22.32 9.13 7.09
C ILE A 241 -22.00 8.98 8.61
N SER A 242 -22.70 8.04 9.22
CA SER A 242 -22.32 7.18 10.34
C SER A 242 -20.84 6.84 10.54
N GLU A 243 -20.19 6.20 9.58
CA GLU A 243 -18.76 5.86 9.56
C GLU A 243 -17.87 7.09 9.73
N ILE A 244 -18.26 8.18 9.08
CA ILE A 244 -17.47 9.42 9.06
C ILE A 244 -17.45 10.01 10.46
N ALA A 245 -18.60 9.99 11.12
CA ALA A 245 -18.73 10.49 12.48
C ALA A 245 -18.01 9.56 13.49
N VAL A 246 -17.98 8.24 13.23
CA VAL A 246 -17.19 7.25 13.98
C VAL A 246 -15.69 7.48 13.82
N ARG A 247 -15.26 7.79 12.59
CA ARG A 247 -13.86 8.10 12.26
C ARG A 247 -13.42 9.41 12.91
N ALA A 248 -14.31 10.42 12.98
CA ALA A 248 -14.08 11.65 13.72
C ALA A 248 -13.97 11.41 15.24
N HIS A 249 -14.77 10.49 15.80
CA HIS A 249 -14.68 10.12 17.21
C HIS A 249 -13.38 9.36 17.54
N LYS A 250 -12.87 8.51 16.63
CA LYS A 250 -11.58 7.82 16.77
C LYS A 250 -10.40 8.78 16.98
N ALA A 251 -10.41 9.96 16.33
CA ALA A 251 -9.40 11.00 16.53
C ALA A 251 -9.42 11.63 17.93
N THR A 252 -10.55 11.55 18.63
CA THR A 252 -10.77 12.02 20.01
C THR A 252 -10.82 10.88 21.03
N SER A 253 -10.33 9.68 20.68
CA SER A 253 -10.27 8.53 21.60
C SER A 253 -9.65 8.96 22.94
N PRO A 254 -10.15 8.50 24.10
CA PRO A 254 -9.73 8.94 25.44
C PRO A 254 -8.23 8.81 25.77
N GLU A 255 -7.43 8.22 24.88
CA GLU A 255 -5.97 8.27 24.92
C GLU A 255 -5.36 9.60 24.43
N THR A 256 -6.09 10.41 23.64
CA THR A 256 -5.65 11.75 23.19
C THR A 256 -6.35 12.89 23.92
N THR A 257 -7.58 12.71 24.40
CA THR A 257 -8.27 13.64 25.32
C THR A 257 -9.36 12.90 26.12
N PRO A 258 -9.17 12.60 27.41
CA PRO A 258 -10.08 11.77 28.21
C PRO A 258 -11.54 12.26 28.38
N ASP A 259 -11.86 13.49 27.97
CA ASP A 259 -13.16 14.13 28.27
C ASP A 259 -13.87 14.75 27.04
N ALA A 260 -13.44 14.43 25.82
CA ALA A 260 -14.01 15.02 24.61
C ALA A 260 -15.21 14.22 24.07
N PHE A 261 -16.40 14.82 24.11
CA PHE A 261 -17.58 14.29 23.41
C PHE A 261 -17.36 14.31 21.89
N SER A 262 -17.97 13.36 21.16
CA SER A 262 -17.93 13.34 19.69
C SER A 262 -18.56 14.60 19.11
N THR A 263 -17.83 15.32 18.25
CA THR A 263 -18.29 16.57 17.61
C THR A 263 -19.41 16.35 16.59
N TYR A 264 -19.55 15.12 16.06
CA TYR A 264 -20.44 14.82 14.93
C TYR A 264 -21.39 13.61 15.16
N ILE A 265 -21.25 12.88 16.27
CA ILE A 265 -22.19 11.78 16.63
C ILE A 265 -22.99 12.16 17.87
N SER A 266 -24.32 12.10 17.77
CA SER A 266 -25.17 12.06 18.95
C SER A 266 -25.47 10.61 19.32
N PHE A 267 -25.04 10.17 20.51
CA PHE A 267 -25.36 8.83 20.98
C PHE A 267 -26.76 8.79 21.60
N ALA A 268 -27.57 7.82 21.18
CA ALA A 268 -28.84 7.49 21.80
C ALA A 268 -28.59 6.62 23.06
N PRO A 269 -29.37 6.81 24.13
CA PRO A 269 -29.24 6.03 25.36
C PRO A 269 -29.70 4.58 25.21
N ASP A 270 -30.62 4.29 24.29
CA ASP A 270 -31.22 2.98 24.06
C ASP A 270 -31.67 2.81 22.59
N ILE A 271 -32.10 1.60 22.25
CA ILE A 271 -32.51 1.22 20.89
C ILE A 271 -33.77 1.95 20.43
N ASP A 272 -34.70 2.27 21.32
CA ASP A 272 -35.95 2.92 20.96
C ASP A 272 -35.69 4.39 20.62
N ALA A 273 -34.91 5.09 21.43
CA ALA A 273 -34.44 6.44 21.15
C ALA A 273 -33.59 6.50 19.88
N PHE A 274 -32.81 5.46 19.59
CA PHE A 274 -32.08 5.34 18.34
C PHE A 274 -33.02 5.24 17.13
N GLN A 275 -34.03 4.36 17.15
CA GLN A 275 -34.98 4.22 16.06
C GLN A 275 -35.86 5.46 15.89
N GLU A 276 -36.28 6.10 17.00
CA GLU A 276 -37.03 7.35 16.96
C GLU A 276 -36.20 8.44 16.28
N ARG A 277 -34.97 8.72 16.75
CA ARG A 277 -34.12 9.74 16.14
C ARG A 277 -33.75 9.41 14.69
N ARG A 278 -33.59 8.13 14.35
CA ARG A 278 -33.31 7.67 12.99
C ARG A 278 -34.46 7.93 12.01
N SER A 279 -35.71 7.80 12.47
CA SER A 279 -36.92 7.97 11.66
C SER A 279 -37.56 9.35 11.76
N ARG A 280 -37.10 10.18 12.69
CA ARG A 280 -37.63 11.52 12.91
C ARG A 280 -37.44 12.41 11.69
N THR A 281 -38.50 13.09 11.28
CA THR A 281 -38.48 14.03 10.17
C THR A 281 -37.86 15.37 10.57
N MET A 282 -37.40 16.16 9.60
CA MET A 282 -36.95 17.54 9.86
C MET A 282 -38.01 18.41 10.54
N ARG A 283 -39.29 18.16 10.27
CA ARG A 283 -40.39 18.92 10.87
C ARG A 283 -40.52 18.64 12.36
N GLU A 284 -40.49 17.37 12.74
CA GLU A 284 -40.53 16.94 14.14
C GLU A 284 -39.27 17.39 14.88
N GLU A 285 -38.10 17.27 14.24
CA GLU A 285 -36.84 17.72 14.82
C GLU A 285 -36.81 19.24 15.02
N ALA A 286 -37.30 20.03 14.05
CA ALA A 286 -37.44 21.48 14.18
C ALA A 286 -38.46 21.89 15.26
N SER A 287 -39.46 21.04 15.55
CA SER A 287 -40.41 21.28 16.64
C SER A 287 -39.80 21.01 18.03
N ALA A 288 -38.90 20.03 18.12
CA ALA A 288 -38.15 19.72 19.35
C ALA A 288 -37.01 20.73 19.59
N TYR A 289 -36.34 21.15 18.51
CA TYR A 289 -35.21 22.07 18.52
C TYR A 289 -35.46 23.17 17.49
N PRO A 290 -36.09 24.29 17.90
CA PRO A 290 -36.35 25.39 16.97
C PRO A 290 -35.03 25.90 16.37
N PHE A 291 -35.11 26.33 15.11
CA PHE A 291 -33.97 26.88 14.36
C PHE A 291 -33.22 27.91 15.22
N CYS A 292 -31.91 27.73 15.37
CA CYS A 292 -31.02 28.53 16.23
C CYS A 292 -31.25 28.40 17.75
N VAL A 293 -31.28 27.16 18.25
CA VAL A 293 -31.16 26.85 19.70
C VAL A 293 -29.96 27.56 20.35
N GLU A 294 -28.94 27.88 19.56
CA GLU A 294 -27.79 28.71 19.94
C GLU A 294 -28.19 30.02 20.65
N ALA A 295 -29.25 30.71 20.20
CA ALA A 295 -29.71 31.95 20.83
C ALA A 295 -30.25 31.74 22.26
N ARG A 296 -30.59 30.50 22.63
CA ARG A 296 -31.03 30.11 23.97
C ARG A 296 -29.89 29.51 24.80
N LEU A 297 -28.87 28.92 24.16
CA LEU A 297 -27.76 28.20 24.82
C LEU A 297 -26.46 28.99 24.93
N LEU A 298 -26.09 29.78 23.91
CA LEU A 298 -24.83 30.54 23.87
C LEU A 298 -25.00 32.02 24.24
N ASN A 299 -26.21 32.56 24.13
CA ASN A 299 -26.49 33.91 24.60
C ASN A 299 -26.59 33.91 26.12
N THR A 300 -25.85 34.78 26.81
CA THR A 300 -25.91 34.95 28.27
C THR A 300 -27.31 35.25 28.81
N SER A 301 -28.20 35.79 27.98
CA SER A 301 -29.60 36.04 28.32
C SER A 301 -30.56 34.91 27.92
N GLY A 302 -30.04 33.83 27.32
CA GLY A 302 -30.80 32.65 26.94
C GLY A 302 -31.17 31.82 28.16
N ASP A 303 -32.35 31.22 28.13
CA ASP A 303 -32.91 30.45 29.25
C ASP A 303 -32.26 29.07 29.46
N LEU A 304 -31.43 28.63 28.50
CA LEU A 304 -30.62 27.41 28.59
C LEU A 304 -29.13 27.74 28.71
N TYR A 305 -28.75 29.01 28.89
CA TYR A 305 -27.36 29.43 28.96
C TYR A 305 -26.61 28.72 30.09
N GLY A 306 -25.52 28.04 29.75
CA GLY A 306 -24.68 27.32 30.70
C GLY A 306 -25.12 25.87 30.99
N ASP A 307 -26.14 25.34 30.30
CA ASP A 307 -26.46 23.91 30.38
C ASP A 307 -25.38 23.07 29.69
N ALA A 308 -24.47 22.52 30.51
CA ALA A 308 -23.36 21.70 30.07
C ALA A 308 -23.79 20.43 29.30
N SER A 309 -25.02 19.96 29.49
CA SER A 309 -25.53 18.76 28.83
C SER A 309 -26.00 19.01 27.39
N LEU A 310 -26.49 20.22 27.11
CA LEU A 310 -27.03 20.60 25.80
C LEU A 310 -26.00 21.30 24.90
N LEU A 311 -24.94 21.85 25.49
CA LEU A 311 -23.87 22.53 24.76
C LEU A 311 -23.22 21.65 23.66
N PRO A 312 -22.88 20.37 23.90
CA PRO A 312 -22.29 19.52 22.85
C PRO A 312 -23.27 19.28 21.71
N LEU A 313 -24.54 19.02 22.02
CA LEU A 313 -25.59 18.80 21.03
C LEU A 313 -25.76 20.04 20.13
N ALA A 314 -25.91 21.22 20.74
CA ALA A 314 -26.08 22.45 19.98
C ALA A 314 -24.88 22.80 19.10
N THR A 315 -23.67 22.61 19.62
CA THR A 315 -22.43 22.77 18.85
C THR A 315 -22.41 21.83 17.65
N GLN A 316 -22.80 20.56 17.84
CA GLN A 316 -22.94 19.59 16.75
C GLN A 316 -23.99 20.03 15.72
N LEU A 317 -25.13 20.59 16.14
CA LEU A 317 -26.18 21.06 15.23
C LEU A 317 -25.69 22.20 14.34
N VAL A 318 -25.02 23.16 14.97
CA VAL A 318 -24.45 24.32 14.27
C VAL A 318 -23.37 23.87 13.30
N ASN A 319 -22.44 23.02 13.73
CA ASN A 319 -21.38 22.50 12.85
C ASN A 319 -21.94 21.71 11.64
N THR A 320 -22.98 20.90 11.88
CA THR A 320 -23.63 20.13 10.80
C THR A 320 -24.34 21.06 9.82
N ALA A 321 -25.11 22.04 10.33
CA ALA A 321 -25.77 23.03 9.51
C ALA A 321 -24.76 23.86 8.70
N ALA A 322 -23.69 24.32 9.34
CA ALA A 322 -22.60 25.09 8.74
C ALA A 322 -21.94 24.34 7.58
N ALA A 323 -21.63 23.04 7.77
CA ALA A 323 -21.09 22.19 6.73
C ALA A 323 -22.05 22.04 5.53
N THR A 324 -23.35 21.83 5.79
CA THR A 324 -24.33 21.69 4.70
C THR A 324 -24.52 22.94 3.84
N VAL A 325 -24.23 24.13 4.38
CA VAL A 325 -24.26 25.40 3.63
C VAL A 325 -22.89 25.83 3.09
N GLY A 326 -21.85 24.99 3.25
CA GLY A 326 -20.49 25.27 2.76
C GLY A 326 -19.75 26.33 3.57
N ARG A 327 -20.02 26.41 4.87
CA ARG A 327 -19.43 27.39 5.81
C ARG A 327 -18.75 26.67 6.98
N ASP A 328 -17.75 25.84 6.72
CA ASP A 328 -17.12 24.90 7.68
C ASP A 328 -16.48 25.51 8.96
N GLY A 329 -16.61 26.82 9.20
CA GLY A 329 -16.15 27.51 10.41
C GLY A 329 -17.21 28.37 11.10
N ALA A 330 -18.47 28.32 10.65
CA ALA A 330 -19.54 29.06 11.29
C ALA A 330 -19.87 28.44 12.65
N THR A 331 -19.64 29.22 13.71
CA THR A 331 -19.95 28.87 15.09
C THR A 331 -21.30 29.41 15.53
N THR A 332 -21.89 30.31 14.72
CA THR A 332 -23.18 30.91 15.00
C THR A 332 -24.14 30.84 13.81
N CYS A 333 -25.44 30.82 14.10
CA CYS A 333 -26.51 30.97 13.13
C CYS A 333 -26.44 32.28 12.32
N GLN A 334 -25.86 33.32 12.91
CA GLN A 334 -25.68 34.60 12.23
C GLN A 334 -24.60 34.51 11.15
N GLU A 335 -23.55 33.73 11.38
CA GLU A 335 -22.49 33.45 10.40
C GLU A 335 -22.95 32.54 9.25
N MET A 336 -24.02 31.77 9.45
CA MET A 336 -24.61 30.88 8.44
C MET A 336 -25.61 31.57 7.48
N LYS A 337 -26.07 32.79 7.80
CA LYS A 337 -26.98 33.57 6.95
C LYS A 337 -26.26 34.20 5.75
#